data_AF-A0A519MPW3-F1
#
_entry.id   AF-A0A519MPW3-F1
#
_cell.length_a   1.000
_cell.length_b   1.000
_cell.length_c   1.000
_cell.angle_alpha   90.00
_cell.angle_beta   90.00
_cell.angle_gamma   90.00
#
_symmetry.space_group_name_H-M   'P 1'
#
loop_
_entity.id
_entity.type
_entity.pdbx_description
1 polymer ?
#
loop_
_entity_poly.entity_id
_entity_poly.type
_entity_poly.pdbx_seq_one_letter_code
_entity_poly.pdbx_strand_id
1 'polypeptide(L)'
;ASLSPDVNDPGFRAITFDELRIAYRQQVEALIDGGADILLVETIFDTLNAKAALFAIEEVKEERNLDIPVMVSGTITDASGRTLSGQTVEAFLISVSHIELLSVGFNCALGADQLKPYLKRLARNTSMNISAHPNAGLPNAFGQYDQTPEEMQALIREYLQDNLINIIGGCCGTTPEHIKLIAEVAAEFSPRTLAEAIDINPNV
;
A
#
# COMPACT_ATOMS: atom_id res chain seq x y z
N ALA A 1 13.13 3.66 12.03
CA ALA A 1 13.46 5.05 12.37
C ALA A 1 12.33 5.79 13.10
N SER A 2 11.09 5.29 13.20
CA SER A 2 10.07 5.94 14.06
C SER A 2 9.56 5.10 15.24
N LEU A 3 9.59 3.77 15.16
CA LEU A 3 9.25 2.91 16.30
C LEU A 3 10.50 2.62 17.13
N SER A 4 10.41 2.88 18.44
CA SER A 4 11.48 2.55 19.37
C SER A 4 11.52 1.03 19.60
N PRO A 5 12.68 0.38 19.45
CA PRO A 5 12.87 -0.99 19.90
C PRO A 5 13.03 -1.11 21.43
N ASP A 6 13.22 0.01 22.15
CA ASP A 6 13.32 0.03 23.60
C ASP A 6 11.96 0.38 24.21
N VAL A 7 11.36 -0.59 24.91
CA VAL A 7 10.07 -0.42 25.59
C VAL A 7 10.12 0.60 26.72
N ASN A 8 11.30 0.94 27.24
CA ASN A 8 11.48 1.91 28.33
C ASN A 8 11.76 3.34 27.81
N ASP A 9 12.15 3.48 26.54
CA ASP A 9 12.39 4.77 25.90
C ASP A 9 11.61 4.86 24.58
N PRO A 10 10.38 5.39 24.58
CA PRO A 10 9.58 5.54 23.37
C PRO A 10 10.19 6.54 22.37
N GLY A 11 11.15 7.37 22.79
CA GLY A 11 11.88 8.33 21.95
C GLY A 11 13.13 7.75 21.29
N PHE A 12 13.66 6.62 21.79
CA PHE A 12 14.87 6.01 21.25
C PHE A 12 14.70 5.58 19.79
N ARG A 13 15.74 5.82 18.97
CA ARG A 13 15.80 5.42 17.56
C ARG A 13 17.11 4.70 17.31
N ALA A 14 17.02 3.42 16.92
CA ALA A 14 18.19 2.62 16.54
C ALA A 14 18.75 2.96 15.15
N ILE A 15 17.99 3.70 14.35
CA ILE A 15 18.36 4.12 12.99
C ILE A 15 17.77 5.50 12.72
N THR A 16 18.55 6.34 12.07
CA THR A 16 18.19 7.71 11.69
C THR A 16 17.45 7.75 10.35
N PHE A 17 16.84 8.91 10.05
CA PHE A 17 16.22 9.15 8.74
C PHE A 17 17.26 9.11 7.61
N ASP A 18 18.43 9.73 7.81
CA ASP A 18 19.48 9.80 6.78
C ASP A 18 20.06 8.42 6.46
N GLU A 19 20.25 7.56 7.47
CA GLU A 19 20.70 6.17 7.24
C GLU A 19 19.68 5.39 6.40
N LEU A 20 18.37 5.55 6.68
CA LEU A 20 17.33 4.94 5.85
C LEU A 20 17.31 5.50 4.44
N ARG A 21 17.38 6.82 4.29
CA ARG A 21 17.40 7.49 2.99
C ARG A 21 18.55 6.96 2.13
N ILE A 22 19.76 6.87 2.68
CA ILE A 22 20.94 6.33 1.96
C ILE A 22 20.68 4.88 1.54
N ALA A 23 20.16 4.05 2.44
CA ALA A 23 19.88 2.65 2.15
C ALA A 23 18.77 2.47 1.10
N TYR A 24 17.70 3.27 1.15
CA TYR A 24 16.64 3.24 0.14
C TYR A 24 17.12 3.75 -1.21
N ARG A 25 17.93 4.81 -1.23
CA ARG A 25 18.50 5.34 -2.47
C ARG A 25 19.28 4.27 -3.24
N GLN A 26 20.14 3.52 -2.56
CA GLN A 26 20.89 2.42 -3.17
C GLN A 26 19.97 1.35 -3.79
N GLN A 27 18.88 1.00 -3.11
CA GLN A 27 17.90 0.04 -3.63
C GLN A 27 17.15 0.58 -4.84
N VAL A 28 16.75 1.86 -4.80
CA VAL A 28 16.04 2.54 -5.89
C VAL A 28 16.92 2.59 -7.14
N GLU A 29 18.18 3.01 -7.00
CA GLU A 29 19.14 3.03 -8.11
C GLU A 29 19.29 1.64 -8.74
N ALA A 30 19.46 0.60 -7.91
CA ALA A 30 19.60 -0.77 -8.40
C ALA A 30 18.35 -1.30 -9.11
N LEU A 31 17.14 -0.98 -8.61
CA LEU A 31 15.88 -1.36 -9.25
C LEU A 31 15.71 -0.67 -10.61
N ILE A 32 16.02 0.62 -10.68
CA ILE A 32 15.96 1.40 -11.92
C ILE A 32 16.99 0.88 -12.93
N ASP A 33 18.23 0.62 -12.49
CA ASP A 33 19.29 0.05 -13.34
C ASP A 33 18.94 -1.37 -13.82
N GLY A 34 18.17 -2.10 -13.02
CA GLY A 34 17.60 -3.40 -13.39
C GLY A 34 16.43 -3.33 -14.39
N GLY A 35 15.97 -2.13 -14.75
CA GLY A 35 14.89 -1.92 -15.71
C GLY A 35 13.48 -2.03 -15.12
N ALA A 36 13.30 -1.77 -13.82
CA ALA A 36 11.96 -1.72 -13.22
C ALA A 36 11.11 -0.62 -13.86
N ASP A 37 9.87 -0.95 -14.23
CA ASP A 37 8.92 0.01 -14.82
C ASP A 37 8.17 0.85 -13.76
N ILE A 38 8.07 0.35 -12.53
CA ILE A 38 7.30 0.93 -11.42
C ILE A 38 8.02 0.60 -10.11
N LEU A 39 7.98 1.52 -9.14
CA LEU A 39 8.46 1.28 -7.77
C LEU A 39 7.27 1.14 -6.81
N LEU A 40 7.29 0.12 -5.94
CA LEU A 40 6.28 -0.08 -4.91
C LEU A 40 6.93 -0.05 -3.52
N VAL A 41 6.57 0.96 -2.73
CA VAL A 41 6.93 1.06 -1.32
C VAL A 41 5.87 0.30 -0.50
N GLU A 42 6.10 -1.00 -0.33
CA GLU A 42 5.12 -1.94 0.22
C GLU A 42 5.25 -2.20 1.73
N THR A 43 4.17 -2.68 2.33
CA THR A 43 4.09 -3.17 3.70
C THR A 43 4.50 -2.12 4.73
N ILE A 44 4.02 -0.89 4.53
CA ILE A 44 4.36 0.22 5.42
C ILE A 44 3.54 0.17 6.70
N PHE A 45 4.22 -0.20 7.78
CA PHE A 45 3.74 -0.05 9.17
C PHE A 45 4.19 1.28 9.80
N ASP A 46 5.31 1.83 9.32
CA ASP A 46 5.97 3.05 9.82
C ASP A 46 6.13 4.09 8.70
N THR A 47 5.37 5.18 8.80
CA THR A 47 5.31 6.21 7.76
C THR A 47 6.56 7.09 7.69
N LEU A 48 7.38 7.16 8.74
CA LEU A 48 8.66 7.87 8.63
C LEU A 48 9.64 7.09 7.75
N ASN A 49 9.62 5.76 7.84
CA ASN A 49 10.42 4.92 6.96
C ASN A 49 9.92 5.06 5.50
N ALA A 50 8.60 5.09 5.29
CA ALA A 50 8.04 5.37 3.96
C ALA A 50 8.50 6.73 3.43
N LYS A 51 8.46 7.79 4.25
CA LYS A 51 8.96 9.11 3.84
C LYS A 51 10.44 9.11 3.47
N ALA A 52 11.28 8.34 4.16
CA ALA A 52 12.69 8.19 3.79
C ALA A 52 12.84 7.50 2.43
N ALA A 53 12.04 6.46 2.15
CA ALA A 53 12.02 5.80 0.85
C ALA A 53 11.52 6.73 -0.26
N LEU A 54 10.41 7.43 -0.04
CA LEU A 54 9.83 8.36 -1.01
C LEU A 54 10.76 9.55 -1.30
N PHE A 55 11.42 10.08 -0.28
CA PHE A 55 12.43 11.12 -0.48
C PHE A 55 13.61 10.63 -1.32
N ALA A 56 14.12 9.43 -1.02
CA ALA A 56 15.19 8.83 -1.82
C ALA A 56 14.78 8.57 -3.28
N ILE A 57 13.51 8.18 -3.52
CA ILE A 57 12.97 8.00 -4.87
C ILE A 57 12.95 9.33 -5.62
N GLU A 58 12.43 10.40 -5.02
CA GLU A 58 12.37 11.72 -5.65
C GLU A 58 13.78 12.28 -5.92
N GLU A 59 14.75 12.10 -5.03
CA GLU A 59 16.15 12.49 -5.28
C GLU A 59 16.72 11.77 -6.52
N VAL A 60 16.47 10.47 -6.67
CA VAL A 60 16.98 9.71 -7.82
C VAL A 60 16.24 10.09 -9.11
N LYS A 61 14.92 10.33 -9.04
CA LYS A 61 14.12 10.83 -10.17
C LYS A 61 14.64 12.18 -10.65
N GLU A 62 14.89 13.12 -9.75
CA GLU A 62 15.42 14.44 -10.07
C GLU A 62 16.82 14.34 -10.68
N GLU A 63 17.73 13.60 -10.06
CA GLU A 63 19.12 13.48 -10.51
C GLU A 63 19.23 12.80 -11.89
N ARG A 64 18.41 11.78 -12.13
CA ARG A 64 18.43 11.01 -13.39
C ARG A 64 17.45 11.56 -14.43
N ASN A 65 16.69 12.60 -14.10
CA ASN A 65 15.61 13.17 -14.92
C ASN A 65 14.64 12.07 -15.42
N LEU A 66 14.16 11.25 -14.49
CA LEU A 66 13.26 10.14 -14.73
C LEU A 66 11.88 10.40 -14.13
N ASP A 67 10.85 9.84 -14.76
CA ASP A 67 9.47 9.88 -14.27
C ASP A 67 8.92 8.46 -14.10
N ILE A 68 9.56 7.69 -13.23
CA ILE A 68 9.11 6.33 -12.90
C ILE A 68 7.89 6.40 -11.97
N PRO A 69 6.76 5.72 -12.28
CA PRO A 69 5.60 5.70 -11.41
C PRO A 69 5.88 5.06 -10.05
N VAL A 70 5.30 5.63 -8.99
CA VAL A 70 5.49 5.17 -7.61
C VAL A 70 4.16 4.76 -6.99
N MET A 71 4.12 3.57 -6.40
CA MET A 71 3.01 3.07 -5.61
C MET A 71 3.40 3.04 -4.13
N VAL A 72 2.43 3.26 -3.25
CA VAL A 72 2.61 3.12 -1.80
C VAL A 72 1.53 2.20 -1.23
N SER A 73 1.94 1.19 -0.47
CA SER A 73 1.03 0.28 0.20
C SER A 73 1.32 0.22 1.70
N GLY A 74 0.35 0.66 2.50
CA GLY A 74 0.38 0.53 3.95
C GLY A 74 -0.06 -0.86 4.41
N THR A 75 0.11 -1.16 5.68
CA THR A 75 -0.50 -2.35 6.28
C THR A 75 -1.25 -1.99 7.56
N ILE A 76 -2.51 -2.43 7.62
CA ILE A 76 -3.39 -2.28 8.78
C ILE A 76 -3.25 -3.55 9.60
N THR A 77 -2.74 -3.44 10.81
CA THR A 77 -2.22 -4.62 11.53
C THR A 77 -3.31 -5.49 12.15
N ASP A 78 -4.49 -4.92 12.42
CA ASP A 78 -5.61 -5.63 13.04
C ASP A 78 -6.94 -4.86 12.87
N ALA A 79 -7.99 -5.36 13.55
CA ALA A 79 -9.33 -4.79 13.55
C ALA A 79 -9.43 -3.37 14.13
N SER A 80 -8.38 -2.84 14.78
CA SER A 80 -8.35 -1.42 15.21
C SER A 80 -8.38 -0.45 14.03
N GLY A 81 -8.03 -0.93 12.82
CA GLY A 81 -8.01 -0.11 11.62
C GLY A 81 -6.86 0.88 11.58
N ARG A 82 -5.76 0.55 12.24
CA ARG A 82 -4.55 1.37 12.32
C ARG A 82 -3.33 0.64 11.79
N THR A 83 -2.35 1.41 11.32
CA THR A 83 -0.98 0.90 11.11
C THR A 83 -0.33 0.56 12.46
N LEU A 84 0.80 -0.16 12.43
CA LEU A 84 1.57 -0.44 13.65
C LEU A 84 2.01 0.84 14.39
N SER A 85 2.30 1.90 13.64
CA SER A 85 2.59 3.24 14.18
C SER A 85 1.36 4.01 14.68
N GLY A 86 0.16 3.41 14.64
CA GLY A 86 -1.07 3.95 15.19
C GLY A 86 -1.85 4.88 14.27
N GLN A 87 -1.46 5.01 12.99
CA GLN A 87 -2.13 5.90 12.05
C GLN A 87 -3.45 5.31 11.58
N THR A 88 -4.50 6.14 11.48
CA THR A 88 -5.72 5.77 10.76
C THR A 88 -5.46 5.76 9.25
N VAL A 89 -6.41 5.20 8.47
CA VAL A 89 -6.40 5.24 7.00
C VAL A 89 -6.18 6.66 6.46
N GLU A 90 -6.89 7.64 7.01
CA GLU A 90 -6.83 9.04 6.56
C GLU A 90 -5.50 9.69 6.97
N ALA A 91 -5.01 9.42 8.17
CA ALA A 91 -3.72 9.92 8.62
C ALA A 91 -2.56 9.36 7.78
N PHE A 92 -2.62 8.06 7.43
CA PHE A 92 -1.66 7.44 6.53
C PHE A 92 -1.71 8.08 5.13
N LEU A 93 -2.90 8.21 4.54
CA LEU A 93 -3.11 8.84 3.24
C LEU A 93 -2.50 10.26 3.21
N ILE A 94 -2.89 11.13 4.15
CA ILE A 94 -2.36 12.51 4.23
C ILE A 94 -0.84 12.50 4.35
N SER A 95 -0.29 11.59 5.13
CA SER A 95 1.16 11.52 5.37
C SER A 95 1.97 11.18 4.12
N VAL A 96 1.39 10.45 3.16
CA VAL A 96 2.07 10.04 1.92
C VAL A 96 1.65 10.85 0.69
N SER A 97 0.63 11.70 0.80
CA SER A 97 0.08 12.51 -0.31
C SER A 97 0.93 13.73 -0.72
N HIS A 98 2.17 13.85 -0.23
CA HIS A 98 3.06 14.98 -0.53
C HIS A 98 3.89 14.75 -1.81
N ILE A 99 3.70 13.60 -2.46
CA ILE A 99 4.31 13.24 -3.74
C ILE A 99 3.23 12.73 -4.69
N GLU A 100 3.51 12.78 -5.99
CA GLU A 100 2.63 12.21 -7.01
C GLU A 100 2.75 10.69 -7.01
N LEU A 101 1.65 10.01 -6.68
CA LEU A 101 1.59 8.55 -6.59
C LEU A 101 0.73 7.98 -7.72
N LEU A 102 1.23 6.92 -8.35
CA LEU A 102 0.43 6.08 -9.23
C LEU A 102 -0.75 5.48 -8.46
N SER A 103 -0.50 4.95 -7.26
CA SER A 103 -1.54 4.43 -6.37
C SER A 103 -1.16 4.49 -4.90
N VAL A 104 -2.20 4.51 -4.06
CA VAL A 104 -2.10 4.30 -2.61
C VAL A 104 -2.99 3.13 -2.21
N GLY A 105 -2.52 2.28 -1.31
CA GLY A 105 -3.21 1.02 -1.03
C GLY A 105 -2.87 0.36 0.28
N PHE A 106 -3.34 -0.87 0.40
CA PHE A 106 -3.05 -1.72 1.54
C PHE A 106 -2.69 -3.15 1.12
N ASN A 107 -1.76 -3.75 1.86
CA ASN A 107 -1.34 -5.12 1.69
C ASN A 107 -1.07 -5.81 3.04
N CYS A 108 -1.04 -7.13 3.00
CA CYS A 108 -0.69 -7.99 4.15
C CYS A 108 -1.61 -7.80 5.37
N ALA A 109 -1.27 -8.49 6.47
CA ALA A 109 -1.93 -8.57 7.78
C ALA A 109 -3.39 -9.07 7.77
N LEU A 110 -4.23 -8.54 6.89
CA LEU A 110 -5.64 -8.83 6.77
C LEU A 110 -5.94 -9.64 5.52
N GLY A 111 -6.95 -10.51 5.61
CA GLY A 111 -7.58 -11.15 4.47
C GLY A 111 -8.53 -10.21 3.73
N ALA A 112 -9.08 -10.68 2.61
CA ALA A 112 -9.94 -9.87 1.76
C ALA A 112 -11.23 -9.39 2.48
N ASP A 113 -11.84 -10.21 3.33
CA ASP A 113 -13.04 -9.78 4.06
C ASP A 113 -12.71 -8.60 5.02
N GLN A 114 -11.66 -8.75 5.82
CA GLN A 114 -11.28 -7.77 6.84
C GLN A 114 -10.71 -6.48 6.25
N LEU A 115 -10.10 -6.53 5.07
CA LEU A 115 -9.48 -5.35 4.45
C LEU A 115 -10.53 -4.41 3.81
N LYS A 116 -11.68 -4.94 3.37
CA LYS A 116 -12.70 -4.20 2.62
C LYS A 116 -13.16 -2.88 3.28
N PRO A 117 -13.44 -2.82 4.59
CA PRO A 117 -13.88 -1.58 5.23
C PRO A 117 -12.85 -0.45 5.14
N TYR A 118 -11.56 -0.78 5.12
CA TYR A 118 -10.48 0.20 5.03
C TYR A 118 -10.29 0.70 3.60
N LEU A 119 -10.50 -0.16 2.60
CA LEU A 119 -10.58 0.26 1.19
C LEU A 119 -11.76 1.21 0.95
N LYS A 120 -12.92 0.95 1.57
CA LYS A 120 -14.08 1.88 1.52
C LYS A 120 -13.73 3.25 2.10
N ARG A 121 -13.00 3.29 3.22
CA ARG A 121 -12.54 4.55 3.82
C ARG A 121 -11.53 5.26 2.92
N LEU A 122 -10.57 4.54 2.37
CA LEU A 122 -9.58 5.11 1.45
C LEU A 122 -10.24 5.69 0.21
N ALA A 123 -11.13 4.93 -0.45
CA ALA A 123 -11.85 5.32 -1.66
C ALA A 123 -12.74 6.56 -1.49
N ARG A 124 -13.20 6.88 -0.27
CA ARG A 124 -13.95 8.10 0.03
C ARG A 124 -13.08 9.33 0.21
N ASN A 125 -11.79 9.16 0.47
CA ASN A 125 -10.89 10.25 0.88
C ASN A 125 -9.76 10.54 -0.12
N THR A 126 -9.70 9.82 -1.26
CA THR A 126 -8.64 10.04 -2.27
C THR A 126 -9.19 10.01 -3.69
N SER A 127 -8.65 10.85 -4.56
CA SER A 127 -8.80 10.77 -6.03
C SER A 127 -7.68 9.97 -6.69
N MET A 128 -6.69 9.47 -5.94
CA MET A 128 -5.65 8.58 -6.47
C MET A 128 -6.21 7.20 -6.80
N ASN A 129 -5.51 6.46 -7.65
CA ASN A 129 -5.78 5.04 -7.83
C ASN A 129 -5.56 4.29 -6.52
N ILE A 130 -6.35 3.23 -6.31
CA ILE A 130 -6.24 2.38 -5.14
C ILE A 130 -5.71 1.00 -5.52
N SER A 131 -4.69 0.54 -4.79
CA SER A 131 -4.18 -0.83 -4.89
C SER A 131 -4.56 -1.65 -3.67
N ALA A 132 -4.83 -2.94 -3.84
CA ALA A 132 -5.06 -3.87 -2.74
C ALA A 132 -4.31 -5.19 -2.98
N HIS A 133 -3.66 -5.71 -1.94
CA HIS A 133 -2.99 -7.02 -1.97
C HIS A 133 -3.28 -7.76 -0.65
N PRO A 134 -4.51 -8.26 -0.43
CA PRO A 134 -4.85 -8.96 0.80
C PRO A 134 -4.13 -10.31 0.92
N ASN A 135 -4.00 -10.81 2.15
CA ASN A 135 -3.60 -12.19 2.38
C ASN A 135 -4.70 -13.17 1.95
N ALA A 136 -4.33 -14.44 1.75
CA ALA A 136 -5.30 -15.54 1.60
C ALA A 136 -5.93 -15.88 2.98
N GLY A 137 -6.75 -14.96 3.49
CA GLY A 137 -7.30 -15.02 4.84
C GLY A 137 -6.30 -14.63 5.93
N LEU A 138 -6.69 -14.84 7.19
CA LEU A 138 -5.80 -14.69 8.33
C LEU A 138 -4.99 -15.98 8.54
N PRO A 139 -3.74 -15.90 9.00
CA PRO A 139 -2.96 -17.11 9.28
C PRO A 139 -3.59 -17.91 10.42
N ASN A 140 -3.60 -19.24 10.28
CA ASN A 140 -4.05 -20.16 11.32
C ASN A 140 -3.00 -20.30 12.44
N ALA A 141 -3.28 -21.12 13.46
CA ALA A 141 -2.39 -21.32 14.61
C ALA A 141 -1.00 -21.88 14.25
N PHE A 142 -0.84 -22.46 13.05
CA PHE A 142 0.42 -22.96 12.50
C PHE A 142 1.10 -21.97 11.54
N GLY A 143 0.55 -20.76 11.39
CA GLY A 143 1.05 -19.74 10.47
C GLY A 143 0.73 -20.00 8.99
N GLN A 144 -0.19 -20.92 8.70
CA GLN A 144 -0.60 -21.27 7.33
C GLN A 144 -1.85 -20.51 6.91
N TYR A 145 -2.10 -20.44 5.61
CA TYR A 145 -3.24 -19.75 5.02
C TYR A 145 -4.17 -20.78 4.38
N ASP A 146 -5.38 -20.91 4.94
CA ASP A 146 -6.33 -21.96 4.56
C ASP A 146 -7.38 -21.48 3.55
N GLN A 147 -7.47 -20.17 3.30
CA GLN A 147 -8.44 -19.62 2.35
C GLN A 147 -8.14 -20.13 0.95
N THR A 148 -9.17 -20.61 0.26
CA THR A 148 -9.02 -21.13 -1.10
C THR A 148 -9.02 -20.02 -2.15
N PRO A 149 -8.52 -20.29 -3.37
CA PRO A 149 -8.66 -19.38 -4.51
C PRO A 149 -10.11 -18.93 -4.75
N GLU A 150 -11.07 -19.83 -4.67
CA GLU A 150 -12.49 -19.56 -4.93
C GLU A 150 -13.11 -18.67 -3.84
N GLU A 151 -12.76 -18.90 -2.58
CA GLU A 151 -13.18 -18.05 -1.46
C GLU A 151 -12.60 -16.64 -1.60
N MET A 152 -11.31 -16.52 -1.92
CA MET A 152 -10.67 -15.22 -2.14
C MET A 152 -11.29 -14.50 -3.34
N GLN A 153 -11.54 -15.20 -4.45
CA GLN A 153 -12.20 -14.65 -5.64
C GLN A 153 -13.58 -14.07 -5.29
N ALA A 154 -14.39 -14.80 -4.52
CA ALA A 154 -15.72 -14.35 -4.11
C ALA A 154 -15.66 -13.03 -3.31
N LEU A 155 -14.70 -12.92 -2.39
CA LEU A 155 -14.49 -11.70 -1.59
C LEU A 155 -13.97 -10.52 -2.42
N ILE A 156 -13.01 -10.77 -3.32
CA ILE A 156 -12.45 -9.75 -4.22
C ILE A 156 -13.52 -9.22 -5.19
N ARG A 157 -14.44 -10.08 -5.65
CA ARG A 157 -15.58 -9.65 -6.48
C ARG A 157 -16.34 -8.49 -5.85
N GLU A 158 -16.50 -8.51 -4.52
CA GLU A 158 -17.21 -7.44 -3.83
C GLU A 158 -16.45 -6.11 -3.84
N TYR A 159 -15.11 -6.12 -3.95
CA TYR A 159 -14.32 -4.89 -4.05
C TYR A 159 -14.55 -4.21 -5.39
N LEU A 160 -14.62 -5.03 -6.44
CA LEU A 160 -14.83 -4.61 -7.83
C LEU A 160 -16.26 -4.11 -8.02
N GLN A 161 -17.26 -4.82 -7.48
CA GLN A 161 -18.67 -4.40 -7.49
C GLN A 161 -18.88 -3.07 -6.75
N ASP A 162 -18.21 -2.88 -5.62
CA ASP A 162 -18.26 -1.63 -4.85
C ASP A 162 -17.38 -0.52 -5.44
N ASN A 163 -16.73 -0.75 -6.60
CA ASN A 163 -15.88 0.20 -7.31
C ASN A 163 -14.75 0.79 -6.43
N LEU A 164 -14.05 -0.06 -5.67
CA LEU A 164 -13.11 0.38 -4.61
C LEU A 164 -11.65 0.46 -5.03
N ILE A 165 -11.25 -0.27 -6.08
CA ILE A 165 -9.84 -0.50 -6.42
C ILE A 165 -9.55 -0.33 -7.91
N ASN A 166 -8.30 -0.04 -8.23
CA ASN A 166 -7.76 0.07 -9.58
C ASN A 166 -6.75 -1.05 -9.88
N ILE A 167 -6.02 -1.49 -8.86
CA ILE A 167 -4.99 -2.54 -8.94
C ILE A 167 -5.29 -3.58 -7.86
N ILE A 168 -5.30 -4.85 -8.23
CA ILE A 168 -5.54 -5.98 -7.32
C ILE A 168 -4.47 -7.05 -7.50
N GLY A 169 -3.99 -7.59 -6.38
CA GLY A 169 -3.17 -8.79 -6.37
C GLY A 169 -3.33 -9.56 -5.07
N GLY A 170 -2.28 -10.26 -4.67
CA GLY A 170 -2.26 -11.08 -3.46
C GLY A 170 -0.97 -10.87 -2.66
N CYS A 171 -1.05 -11.07 -1.35
CA CYS A 171 0.11 -11.05 -0.45
C CYS A 171 0.34 -12.45 0.15
N CYS A 172 0.63 -12.57 1.45
CA CYS A 172 0.96 -13.84 2.08
C CYS A 172 -0.18 -14.87 1.93
N GLY A 173 0.21 -16.12 1.63
CA GLY A 173 -0.71 -17.24 1.43
C GLY A 173 -1.29 -17.36 0.02
N THR A 174 -1.19 -16.31 -0.80
CA THR A 174 -1.68 -16.39 -2.18
C THR A 174 -0.77 -17.22 -3.06
N THR A 175 -1.36 -17.91 -4.04
CA THR A 175 -0.68 -18.82 -4.97
C THR A 175 -0.99 -18.43 -6.42
N PRO A 176 -0.32 -19.01 -7.43
CA PRO A 176 -0.69 -18.80 -8.83
C PRO A 176 -2.17 -19.06 -9.14
N GLU A 177 -2.79 -20.05 -8.48
CA GLU A 177 -4.23 -20.35 -8.61
C GLU A 177 -5.09 -19.20 -8.08
N HIS A 178 -4.73 -18.60 -6.94
CA HIS A 178 -5.39 -17.40 -6.42
C HIS A 178 -5.30 -16.26 -7.43
N ILE A 179 -4.09 -15.97 -7.92
CA ILE A 179 -3.87 -14.88 -8.88
C ILE A 179 -4.64 -15.11 -10.17
N LYS A 180 -4.72 -16.35 -10.65
CA LYS A 180 -5.53 -16.71 -11.82
C LYS A 180 -7.00 -16.35 -11.61
N LEU A 181 -7.61 -16.78 -10.51
CA LEU A 181 -9.02 -16.50 -10.24
C LEU A 181 -9.29 -15.01 -9.96
N ILE A 182 -8.35 -14.31 -9.32
CA ILE A 182 -8.39 -12.85 -9.15
C ILE A 182 -8.39 -12.15 -10.52
N ALA A 183 -7.50 -12.57 -11.44
CA ALA A 183 -7.43 -11.98 -12.77
C ALA A 183 -8.69 -12.25 -13.59
N GLU A 184 -9.24 -13.47 -13.51
CA GLU A 184 -10.50 -13.84 -14.18
C GLU A 184 -11.66 -12.98 -13.71
N VAL A 185 -11.85 -12.80 -12.39
CA VAL A 185 -12.94 -11.96 -11.89
C VAL A 185 -12.69 -10.47 -12.16
N ALA A 186 -11.44 -10.00 -12.07
CA ALA A 186 -11.11 -8.60 -12.36
C ALA A 186 -11.43 -8.21 -13.81
N ALA A 187 -11.25 -9.12 -14.77
CA ALA A 187 -11.56 -8.89 -16.18
C ALA A 187 -13.06 -8.66 -16.46
N GLU A 188 -13.96 -9.01 -15.53
CA GLU A 188 -15.40 -8.76 -15.65
C GLU A 188 -15.80 -7.32 -15.30
N PHE A 189 -14.90 -6.54 -14.68
CA PHE A 189 -15.20 -5.20 -14.15
C PHE A 189 -14.25 -4.15 -14.72
N SER A 190 -14.67 -2.88 -14.65
CA SER A 190 -13.79 -1.75 -14.93
C SER A 190 -13.05 -1.30 -13.66
N PRO A 191 -11.82 -0.78 -13.78
CA PRO A 191 -11.12 -0.16 -12.65
C PRO A 191 -11.93 0.98 -12.03
N ARG A 192 -11.72 1.24 -10.73
CA ARG A 192 -12.39 2.33 -10.01
C ARG A 192 -12.31 3.66 -10.74
N THR A 193 -13.48 4.24 -11.04
CA THR A 193 -13.58 5.62 -11.52
C THR A 193 -13.10 6.59 -10.46
N LEU A 194 -12.13 7.42 -10.80
CA LEU A 194 -11.64 8.49 -9.94
C LEU A 194 -12.67 9.62 -9.95
N ALA A 195 -13.00 10.17 -8.78
CA ALA A 195 -13.78 11.39 -8.74
C ALA A 195 -12.97 12.52 -9.39
N GLU A 196 -13.60 13.31 -10.25
CA GLU A 196 -13.01 14.55 -10.74
C GLU A 196 -12.61 15.40 -9.52
N ALA A 197 -11.40 15.95 -9.53
CA ALA A 197 -10.97 16.87 -8.49
C ALA A 197 -12.02 17.99 -8.42
N ILE A 198 -12.67 18.14 -7.28
CA ILE A 198 -13.46 19.35 -7.03
C ILE A 198 -12.47 20.49 -7.11
N ASP A 199 -12.63 21.35 -8.11
CA ASP A 199 -11.84 22.55 -8.28
C ASP A 199 -12.09 23.45 -7.06
N ILE A 200 -11.28 23.30 -6.01
CA ILE A 200 -11.32 24.16 -4.84
C ILE A 200 -10.63 25.45 -5.26
N ASN A 201 -11.31 26.26 -6.07
CA ASN A 201 -10.82 27.58 -6.45
C ASN A 201 -10.60 28.37 -5.15
N PRO A 202 -9.35 28.68 -4.75
CA PRO A 202 -9.05 29.30 -3.46
C PRO A 202 -9.39 30.80 -3.44
N ASN A 203 -10.09 31.31 -4.47
CA ASN A 203 -10.39 32.73 -4.68
C ASN A 203 -11.90 33.05 -4.71
N VAL A 204 -12.72 32.33 -3.95
CA VAL A 204 -14.11 32.76 -3.62
C VAL A 204 -14.25 32.97 -2.13
#